data_AF-A0A024TDA3-F1
#
_entry.id   AF-A0A024TDA3-F1
#
_cell.length_a   1.000
_cell.length_b   1.000
_cell.length_c   1.000
_cell.angle_alpha   90.00
_cell.angle_beta   90.00
_cell.angle_gamma   90.00
#
_symmetry.space_group_name_H-M   'P 1'
#
loop_
_entity.id
_entity.type
_entity.pdbx_description
1 polymer ?
#
loop_
_entity_poly.entity_id
_entity_poly.type
_entity_poly.pdbx_seq_one_letter_code
_entity_poly.pdbx_strand_id
1 'polypeptide(L)'
;MADLKTTSPPAHDFFGGCSALFMDEVFKAVEDFVDDGMTSLERKLLECHGGPSITSSQAHHIHEGVSNYMDAVRTAFVKNFDKFELYMLRNVFVAPDNIAEIQTAAHAHEHAQSTDSDQWNDANPADVEAELHALRQEFFRATETQRSLLAAKNAVDQQVGDVHAFVADLSFTKDIPKKVGPLGEHVKSAVELRESFSTMKELQRHLNTKSIAITTPPRQSTYETVTSRFHKQSMQVPLDDLVRLNEVLAQR
;
A
#
# COMPACT_ATOMS: atom_id res chain seq x y z
N MET A 1 50.41 -51.96 9.50
CA MET A 1 49.97 -51.53 8.16
C MET A 1 48.80 -50.61 8.38
N ALA A 2 49.06 -49.30 8.29
CA ALA A 2 48.04 -48.28 8.47
C ALA A 2 47.39 -48.02 7.10
N ASP A 3 46.08 -48.25 7.02
CA ASP A 3 45.28 -47.88 5.86
C ASP A 3 45.33 -46.35 5.68
N LEU A 4 46.02 -45.91 4.64
CA LEU A 4 45.92 -44.56 4.12
C LEU A 4 44.51 -44.42 3.55
N LYS A 5 43.62 -43.84 4.35
CA LYS A 5 42.35 -43.28 3.90
C LYS A 5 42.70 -42.11 2.98
N THR A 6 42.77 -42.38 1.68
CA THR A 6 42.86 -41.38 0.61
C THR A 6 41.62 -40.49 0.75
N THR A 7 41.78 -39.37 1.44
CA THR A 7 40.86 -38.25 1.35
C THR A 7 40.92 -37.76 -0.09
N SER A 8 39.90 -38.11 -0.86
CA SER A 8 39.64 -37.47 -2.15
C SER A 8 39.68 -35.96 -1.95
N PRO A 9 40.30 -35.19 -2.86
CA PRO A 9 40.16 -33.74 -2.84
C PRO A 9 38.67 -33.39 -2.82
N PRO A 10 38.26 -32.31 -2.12
CA PRO A 10 36.85 -31.92 -2.09
C PRO A 10 36.38 -31.82 -3.53
N ALA A 11 35.30 -32.53 -3.85
CA ALA A 11 34.67 -32.48 -5.16
C ALA A 11 34.57 -31.00 -5.53
N HIS A 12 35.22 -30.64 -6.65
CA HIS A 12 35.07 -29.33 -7.24
C HIS A 12 33.58 -29.06 -7.28
N ASP A 13 33.13 -27.96 -6.69
CA ASP A 13 31.70 -27.68 -6.50
C ASP A 13 31.05 -27.49 -7.87
N PHE A 14 30.64 -28.60 -8.49
CA PHE A 14 30.21 -28.66 -9.88
C PHE A 14 28.99 -27.76 -10.13
N PHE A 15 28.18 -27.57 -9.08
CA PHE A 15 27.02 -26.70 -9.07
C PHE A 15 27.28 -25.36 -8.35
N GLY A 16 28.54 -25.03 -8.06
CA GLY A 16 28.97 -23.76 -7.47
C GLY A 16 28.40 -23.46 -6.08
N GLY A 17 27.96 -24.48 -5.33
CA GLY A 17 27.45 -24.35 -3.97
C GLY A 17 26.05 -23.75 -3.90
N CYS A 18 25.45 -23.47 -5.06
CA CYS A 18 24.17 -22.77 -5.17
C CYS A 18 22.97 -23.71 -5.16
N SER A 19 23.15 -25.03 -5.00
CA SER A 19 22.03 -25.98 -5.01
C SER A 19 21.05 -25.73 -3.87
N ALA A 20 21.53 -25.38 -2.68
CA ALA A 20 20.67 -24.99 -1.56
C ALA A 20 19.94 -23.66 -1.84
N LEU A 21 20.65 -22.65 -2.36
CA LEU A 21 20.06 -21.36 -2.71
C LEU A 21 18.95 -21.51 -3.78
N PHE A 22 19.18 -22.36 -4.78
CA PHE A 22 18.17 -22.69 -5.78
C PHE A 22 16.92 -23.32 -5.14
N MET A 23 17.10 -24.25 -4.20
CA MET A 23 15.97 -24.88 -3.51
C MET A 23 15.21 -23.88 -2.64
N ASP A 24 15.89 -22.95 -1.96
CA ASP A 24 15.27 -21.86 -1.21
C ASP A 24 14.44 -20.95 -2.13
N GLU A 25 14.96 -20.59 -3.31
CA GLU A 25 14.24 -19.80 -4.30
C GLU A 25 12.99 -20.53 -4.81
N VAL A 26 13.09 -21.83 -5.09
CA VAL A 26 11.94 -22.64 -5.51
C VAL A 26 10.91 -22.74 -4.38
N PHE A 27 11.35 -22.92 -3.14
CA PHE A 27 10.45 -22.94 -1.97
C PHE A 27 9.65 -21.65 -1.88
N LYS A 28 10.36 -20.52 -1.89
CA LYS A 28 9.75 -19.18 -1.79
C LYS A 28 8.78 -18.91 -2.94
N ALA A 29 9.17 -19.26 -4.17
CA ALA A 29 8.30 -19.07 -5.32
C ALA A 29 6.99 -19.85 -5.17
N VAL A 30 7.04 -21.11 -4.70
CA VAL A 30 5.82 -21.91 -4.49
C VAL A 30 5.01 -21.40 -3.30
N GLU A 31 5.65 -20.94 -2.23
CA GLU A 31 4.97 -20.30 -1.09
C GLU A 31 4.18 -19.06 -1.54
N ASP A 32 4.80 -18.18 -2.33
CA ASP A 32 4.14 -17.01 -2.91
C ASP A 32 2.90 -17.43 -3.75
N PHE A 33 3.01 -18.50 -4.54
CA PHE A 33 1.87 -19.04 -5.30
C PHE A 33 0.75 -19.61 -4.42
N VAL A 34 1.09 -20.22 -3.28
CA VAL A 34 0.11 -20.72 -2.31
C VAL A 34 -0.66 -19.55 -1.70
N ASP A 35 0.02 -18.45 -1.40
CA ASP A 35 -0.58 -17.24 -0.82
C ASP A 35 -1.47 -16.48 -1.82
N ASP A 36 -1.03 -16.39 -3.07
CA ASP A 36 -1.87 -15.92 -4.16
C ASP A 36 -3.11 -16.81 -4.35
N GLY A 37 -2.92 -18.13 -4.21
CA GLY A 37 -3.98 -19.13 -4.21
C GLY A 37 -5.02 -18.90 -3.12
N MET A 38 -4.59 -18.62 -1.89
CA MET A 38 -5.46 -18.27 -0.76
C MET A 38 -6.32 -17.05 -1.10
N THR A 39 -5.67 -15.96 -1.52
CA THR A 39 -6.35 -14.69 -1.83
C THR A 39 -7.32 -14.84 -2.99
N SER A 40 -6.96 -15.63 -4.00
CA SER A 40 -7.80 -15.92 -5.16
C SER A 40 -9.01 -16.79 -4.80
N LEU A 41 -8.81 -17.80 -3.96
CA LEU A 41 -9.87 -18.69 -3.48
C LEU A 41 -10.90 -17.92 -2.64
N GLU A 42 -10.44 -17.13 -1.66
CA GLU A 42 -11.31 -16.31 -0.82
C GLU A 42 -12.14 -15.34 -1.66
N ARG A 43 -11.50 -14.62 -2.58
CA ARG A 43 -12.17 -13.69 -3.50
C ARG A 43 -13.26 -14.38 -4.32
N LYS A 44 -12.97 -15.53 -4.92
CA LYS A 44 -13.95 -16.30 -5.71
C LYS A 44 -15.11 -16.79 -4.86
N LEU A 45 -14.86 -17.22 -3.62
CA LEU A 45 -15.93 -17.67 -2.72
C LEU A 45 -16.85 -16.51 -2.33
N LEU A 46 -16.29 -15.31 -2.09
CA LEU A 46 -17.07 -14.09 -1.82
C LEU A 46 -17.89 -13.66 -3.04
N GLU A 47 -17.31 -13.75 -4.25
CA GLU A 47 -18.02 -13.49 -5.51
C GLU A 47 -19.18 -14.48 -5.73
N CYS A 48 -18.97 -15.77 -5.48
CA CYS A 48 -20.00 -16.81 -5.67
C CYS A 48 -21.14 -16.75 -4.63
N HIS A 49 -20.88 -16.31 -3.39
CA HIS A 49 -21.89 -16.26 -2.31
C HIS A 49 -22.79 -15.02 -2.37
N GLY A 50 -22.70 -14.19 -3.42
CA GLY A 50 -23.63 -13.09 -3.69
C GLY A 50 -23.00 -11.69 -3.77
N GLY A 51 -21.68 -11.56 -3.64
CA GLY A 51 -21.02 -10.26 -3.72
C GLY A 51 -21.50 -9.28 -2.62
N PRO A 52 -21.89 -8.04 -2.94
CA PRO A 52 -22.15 -6.98 -1.96
C PRO A 52 -23.33 -7.23 -1.00
N SER A 53 -24.15 -8.27 -1.22
CA SER A 53 -25.22 -8.69 -0.31
C SER A 53 -24.77 -9.70 0.76
N ILE A 54 -23.48 -10.06 0.81
CA ILE A 54 -22.96 -10.93 1.84
C ILE A 54 -22.96 -10.21 3.20
N THR A 55 -23.40 -10.91 4.24
CA THR A 55 -23.30 -10.37 5.61
C THR A 55 -21.85 -10.43 6.09
N SER A 56 -21.46 -9.50 6.95
CA SER A 56 -20.10 -9.48 7.53
C SER A 56 -19.76 -10.79 8.26
N SER A 57 -20.72 -11.44 8.91
CA SER A 57 -20.53 -12.74 9.55
C SER A 57 -20.23 -13.86 8.54
N GLN A 58 -20.93 -13.90 7.40
CA GLN A 58 -20.66 -14.89 6.36
C GLN A 58 -19.29 -14.68 5.70
N ALA A 59 -18.91 -13.43 5.42
CA ALA A 59 -17.58 -13.11 4.92
C ALA A 59 -16.49 -13.58 5.90
N HIS A 60 -16.70 -13.38 7.19
CA HIS A 60 -15.77 -13.84 8.22
C HIS A 60 -15.65 -15.36 8.28
N HIS A 61 -16.76 -16.10 8.21
CA HIS A 61 -16.72 -17.57 8.16
C HIS A 61 -16.04 -18.11 6.90
N ILE A 62 -16.19 -17.43 5.75
CA ILE A 62 -15.46 -17.77 4.52
C ILE A 62 -13.96 -17.56 4.73
N HIS A 63 -13.57 -16.41 5.27
CA HIS A 63 -12.16 -16.10 5.56
C HIS A 63 -11.55 -17.15 6.50
N GLU A 64 -12.22 -17.46 7.61
CA GLU A 64 -11.77 -18.47 8.57
C GLU A 64 -11.66 -19.87 7.94
N GLY A 65 -12.66 -20.26 7.14
CA GLY A 65 -12.66 -21.55 6.43
C GLY A 65 -11.53 -21.66 5.41
N VAL A 66 -11.28 -20.60 4.64
CA VAL A 66 -10.15 -20.56 3.70
C VAL A 66 -8.83 -20.58 4.44
N SER A 67 -8.67 -19.79 5.51
CA SER A 67 -7.45 -19.78 6.32
C SER A 67 -7.13 -21.18 6.86
N ASN A 68 -8.09 -21.85 7.48
CA ASN A 68 -7.91 -23.20 8.02
C ASN A 68 -7.55 -24.23 6.93
N TYR A 69 -8.17 -24.13 5.75
CA TYR A 69 -7.83 -24.99 4.62
C TYR A 69 -6.41 -24.72 4.12
N MET A 70 -6.04 -23.45 3.96
CA MET A 70 -4.72 -23.06 3.47
C MET A 70 -3.60 -23.38 4.46
N ASP A 71 -3.85 -23.34 5.76
CA ASP A 71 -2.91 -23.83 6.78
C ASP A 71 -2.61 -25.32 6.61
N ALA A 72 -3.62 -26.12 6.29
CA ALA A 72 -3.44 -27.54 6.00
C ALA A 72 -2.64 -27.75 4.70
N VAL A 73 -2.91 -26.94 3.66
CA VAL A 73 -2.16 -26.96 2.39
C VAL A 73 -0.70 -26.59 2.62
N ARG A 74 -0.41 -25.49 3.33
CA ARG A 74 0.96 -25.07 3.68
C ARG A 74 1.69 -26.15 4.47
N THR A 75 1.03 -26.72 5.48
CA THR A 75 1.62 -27.80 6.29
C THR A 75 1.96 -29.03 5.45
N ALA A 76 1.09 -29.39 4.51
CA ALA A 76 1.33 -30.50 3.59
C ALA A 76 2.45 -30.17 2.60
N PHE A 77 2.48 -28.94 2.08
CA PHE A 77 3.51 -28.45 1.17
C PHE A 77 4.88 -28.52 1.81
N VAL A 78 5.09 -27.90 2.98
CA VAL A 78 6.40 -27.90 3.68
C VAL A 78 6.92 -29.33 3.87
N LYS A 79 6.09 -30.23 4.41
CA LYS A 79 6.49 -31.63 4.65
C LYS A 79 6.86 -32.38 3.38
N ASN A 80 6.19 -32.08 2.26
CA ASN A 80 6.48 -32.71 0.98
C ASN A 80 7.68 -32.06 0.30
N PHE A 81 7.87 -30.76 0.51
CA PHE A 81 9.00 -30.01 -0.02
C PHE A 81 10.31 -30.46 0.62
N ASP A 82 10.35 -30.69 1.94
CA ASP A 82 11.54 -31.24 2.61
C ASP A 82 12.04 -32.54 1.94
N LYS A 83 11.10 -33.41 1.54
CA LYS A 83 11.42 -34.67 0.85
C LYS A 83 11.87 -34.44 -0.58
N PHE A 84 11.24 -33.49 -1.27
CA PHE A 84 11.60 -33.09 -2.63
C PHE A 84 13.00 -32.48 -2.66
N GLU A 85 13.30 -31.54 -1.76
CA GLU A 85 14.62 -30.94 -1.58
C GLU A 85 15.68 -32.01 -1.33
N LEU A 86 15.44 -32.90 -0.37
CA LEU A 86 16.38 -33.98 -0.07
C LEU A 86 16.61 -34.88 -1.29
N TYR A 87 15.55 -35.17 -2.07
CA TYR A 87 15.68 -35.93 -3.30
C TYR A 87 16.52 -35.18 -4.35
N MET A 88 16.28 -33.89 -4.56
CA MET A 88 17.00 -33.05 -5.49
C MET A 88 18.49 -32.98 -5.14
N LEU A 89 18.81 -32.68 -3.88
CA LEU A 89 20.18 -32.57 -3.41
C LEU A 89 20.94 -33.91 -3.44
N ARG A 90 20.23 -35.04 -3.29
CA ARG A 90 20.86 -36.37 -3.27
C ARG A 90 20.95 -37.07 -4.63
N ASN A 91 20.10 -36.72 -5.59
CA ASN A 91 20.02 -37.46 -6.86
C ASN A 91 20.18 -36.58 -8.10
N VAL A 92 19.90 -35.28 -8.01
CA VAL A 92 19.95 -34.37 -9.16
C VAL A 92 21.17 -33.47 -9.07
N PHE A 93 21.37 -32.81 -7.94
CA PHE A 93 22.54 -31.95 -7.68
C PHE A 93 23.73 -32.73 -7.11
N VAL A 94 23.97 -33.92 -7.64
CA VAL A 94 25.14 -34.74 -7.29
C VAL A 94 25.99 -34.94 -8.54
N ALA A 95 27.25 -34.51 -8.46
CA ALA A 95 28.21 -34.77 -9.52
C ALA A 95 28.63 -36.25 -9.47
N PRO A 96 28.59 -36.98 -10.60
CA PRO A 96 29.12 -38.34 -10.69
C PRO A 96 30.61 -38.38 -10.33
N ASP A 97 31.07 -39.46 -9.70
CA ASP A 97 32.47 -39.59 -9.24
C ASP A 97 33.49 -39.47 -10.39
N ASN A 98 33.09 -39.80 -11.62
CA ASN A 98 33.92 -39.72 -12.82
C ASN A 98 33.77 -38.38 -13.58
N ILE A 99 33.14 -37.36 -12.99
CA ILE A 99 32.90 -36.08 -13.68
C ILE A 99 34.20 -35.39 -14.13
N ALA A 100 35.27 -35.50 -13.34
CA ALA A 100 36.58 -34.93 -13.69
C ALA A 100 37.19 -35.64 -14.91
N GLU A 101 37.01 -36.95 -15.03
CA GLU A 101 37.45 -37.74 -16.18
C GLU A 101 36.62 -37.39 -17.42
N ILE A 102 35.31 -37.21 -17.28
CA ILE A 102 34.41 -36.78 -18.37
C ILE A 102 34.78 -35.38 -18.85
N GLN A 103 35.02 -34.43 -17.95
CA GLN A 103 35.45 -33.07 -18.30
C GLN A 103 36.80 -33.09 -19.03
N THR A 104 37.75 -33.87 -18.53
CA THR A 104 39.07 -34.02 -19.17
C THR A 104 38.95 -34.66 -20.55
N ALA A 105 38.11 -35.69 -20.70
CA ALA A 105 37.85 -36.33 -21.98
C ALA A 105 37.10 -35.40 -22.96
N ALA A 106 36.16 -34.59 -22.47
CA ALA A 106 35.44 -33.61 -23.27
C ALA A 106 36.39 -32.51 -23.77
N HIS A 107 37.22 -31.93 -22.91
CA HIS A 107 38.21 -30.93 -23.31
C HIS A 107 39.26 -31.50 -24.27
N ALA A 108 39.70 -32.75 -24.06
CA ALA A 108 40.58 -33.43 -25.00
C ALA A 108 39.90 -33.68 -26.36
N HIS A 109 38.59 -33.94 -26.37
CA HIS A 109 37.84 -34.13 -27.61
C HIS A 109 37.55 -32.81 -28.34
N GLU A 110 37.28 -31.72 -27.60
CA GLU A 110 37.19 -30.35 -28.14
C GLU A 110 38.51 -29.91 -28.77
N HIS A 111 39.65 -30.15 -28.10
CA HIS A 111 40.97 -29.89 -28.70
C HIS A 111 41.29 -30.78 -29.90
N ALA A 112 40.78 -32.01 -29.95
CA ALA A 112 41.03 -32.94 -31.07
C ALA A 112 40.10 -32.71 -32.28
N GLN A 113 38.89 -32.19 -32.08
CA GLN A 113 37.96 -31.85 -33.17
C GLN A 113 38.09 -30.41 -33.66
N SER A 114 38.72 -29.54 -32.88
CA SER A 114 38.85 -28.12 -33.22
C SER A 114 40.16 -27.81 -33.93
N THR A 115 40.24 -28.19 -35.21
CA THR A 115 41.10 -27.51 -36.21
C THR A 115 40.62 -26.09 -36.54
N ASP A 116 39.62 -25.56 -35.82
CA ASP A 116 39.05 -24.22 -35.97
C ASP A 116 39.09 -23.41 -34.64
N SER A 117 39.77 -23.92 -33.60
CA SER A 117 39.86 -23.28 -32.26
C SER A 117 40.97 -22.24 -32.14
N ASP A 118 41.69 -21.93 -33.21
CA ASP A 118 42.60 -20.78 -33.23
C ASP A 118 41.84 -19.43 -33.13
N GLN A 119 40.50 -19.44 -33.18
CA GLN A 119 39.68 -18.23 -32.98
C GLN A 119 39.43 -17.83 -31.52
N TRP A 120 39.55 -18.75 -30.54
CA TRP A 120 39.29 -18.41 -29.13
C TRP A 120 40.56 -18.10 -28.33
N ASN A 121 41.73 -18.47 -28.86
CA ASN A 121 43.01 -18.26 -28.20
C ASN A 121 43.69 -16.93 -28.58
N ASP A 122 43.06 -16.12 -29.43
CA ASP A 122 43.56 -14.82 -29.89
C ASP A 122 42.74 -13.64 -29.35
N ALA A 123 41.92 -13.87 -28.31
CA ALA A 123 41.41 -12.76 -27.51
C ALA A 123 42.60 -12.15 -26.76
N ASN A 124 43.15 -11.08 -27.33
CA ASN A 124 44.23 -10.32 -26.73
C ASN A 124 43.84 -9.99 -25.29
N PRO A 125 44.65 -10.37 -24.27
CA PRO A 125 44.30 -10.14 -22.87
C PRO A 125 44.03 -8.65 -22.56
N ALA A 126 44.58 -7.75 -23.37
CA ALA A 126 44.28 -6.32 -23.29
C ALA A 126 42.83 -5.97 -23.69
N ASP A 127 42.23 -6.69 -24.64
CA ASP A 127 40.85 -6.45 -25.09
C ASP A 127 39.86 -6.96 -24.04
N VAL A 128 40.12 -8.12 -23.44
CA VAL A 128 39.31 -8.65 -22.32
C VAL A 128 39.40 -7.73 -21.09
N GLU A 129 40.58 -7.21 -20.76
CA GLU A 129 40.72 -6.26 -19.65
C GLU A 129 40.02 -4.93 -19.96
N ALA A 130 40.04 -4.47 -21.23
CA ALA A 130 39.32 -3.27 -21.65
C ALA A 130 37.79 -3.46 -21.55
N GLU A 131 37.26 -4.59 -22.00
CA GLU A 131 35.85 -4.94 -21.84
C GLU A 131 35.44 -5.04 -20.36
N LEU A 132 36.29 -5.67 -19.54
CA LEU A 132 36.02 -5.82 -18.11
C LEU A 132 36.05 -4.46 -17.39
N HIS A 133 36.96 -3.57 -17.77
CA HIS A 133 36.97 -2.19 -17.28
C HIS A 133 35.73 -1.40 -17.74
N ALA A 134 35.31 -1.55 -19.00
CA ALA A 134 34.08 -0.94 -19.51
C ALA A 134 32.84 -1.43 -18.73
N LEU A 135 32.75 -2.75 -18.48
CA LEU A 135 31.66 -3.35 -17.72
C LEU A 135 31.64 -2.88 -16.27
N ARG A 136 32.81 -2.75 -15.62
CA ARG A 136 32.93 -2.15 -14.27
C ARG A 136 32.42 -0.71 -14.25
N GLN A 137 32.73 0.08 -15.27
CA GLN A 137 32.22 1.46 -15.38
C GLN A 137 30.70 1.50 -15.59
N GLU A 138 30.18 0.60 -16.43
CA GLU A 138 28.74 0.48 -16.65
C GLU A 138 28.02 0.06 -15.37
N PHE A 139 28.56 -0.91 -14.63
CA PHE A 139 28.03 -1.33 -13.33
C PHE A 139 28.00 -0.19 -12.32
N PHE A 140 29.06 0.62 -12.26
CA PHE A 140 29.10 1.79 -11.39
C PHE A 140 28.01 2.80 -11.76
N ARG A 141 27.87 3.12 -13.06
CA ARG A 141 26.82 4.03 -13.55
C ARG A 141 25.43 3.50 -13.26
N ALA A 142 25.18 2.21 -13.51
CA ALA A 142 23.92 1.55 -13.23
C ALA A 142 23.59 1.56 -11.72
N THR A 143 24.59 1.39 -10.86
CA THR A 143 24.42 1.47 -9.41
C THR A 143 24.07 2.89 -8.97
N GLU A 144 24.68 3.91 -9.57
CA GLU A 144 24.41 5.30 -9.26
C GLU A 144 23.01 5.72 -9.74
N THR A 145 22.59 5.29 -10.94
CA THR A 145 21.23 5.52 -11.42
C THR A 145 20.21 4.79 -10.56
N GLN A 146 20.46 3.55 -10.15
CA GLN A 146 19.60 2.82 -9.22
C GLN A 146 19.45 3.55 -7.88
N ARG A 147 20.54 4.08 -7.32
CA ARG A 147 20.50 4.87 -6.06
C ARG A 147 19.67 6.13 -6.22
N SER A 148 19.86 6.86 -7.33
CA SER A 148 19.08 8.05 -7.68
C SER A 148 17.58 7.73 -7.80
N LEU A 149 17.24 6.65 -8.51
CA LEU A 149 15.86 6.21 -8.68
C LEU A 149 15.21 5.80 -7.36
N LEU A 150 15.93 5.10 -6.48
CA LEU A 150 15.42 4.75 -5.15
C LEU A 150 15.18 6.01 -4.28
N ALA A 151 16.06 7.00 -4.35
CA ALA A 151 15.85 8.27 -3.66
C ALA A 151 14.62 9.01 -4.20
N ALA A 152 14.44 9.05 -5.52
CA ALA A 152 13.26 9.63 -6.16
C ALA A 152 11.97 8.88 -5.79
N LYS A 153 12.01 7.54 -5.79
CA LYS A 153 10.88 6.70 -5.35
C LYS A 153 10.47 7.03 -3.91
N ASN A 154 11.43 7.05 -2.99
CA ASN A 154 11.16 7.37 -1.59
C ASN A 154 10.57 8.78 -1.42
N ALA A 155 11.02 9.76 -2.20
CA ALA A 155 10.46 11.11 -2.19
C ALA A 155 9.01 11.13 -2.69
N VAL A 156 8.68 10.36 -3.74
CA VAL A 156 7.30 10.22 -4.25
C VAL A 156 6.42 9.49 -3.23
N ASP A 157 6.90 8.40 -2.62
CA ASP A 157 6.18 7.67 -1.59
C ASP A 157 5.86 8.57 -0.38
N GLN A 158 6.80 9.44 0.00
CA GLN A 158 6.55 10.46 1.03
C GLN A 158 5.46 11.45 0.61
N GLN A 159 5.51 11.97 -0.63
CA GLN A 159 4.47 12.88 -1.13
C GLN A 159 3.08 12.21 -1.19
N VAL A 160 3.03 10.94 -1.59
CA VAL A 160 1.79 10.15 -1.58
C VAL A 160 1.28 9.98 -0.15
N GLY A 161 2.17 9.72 0.81
CA GLY A 161 1.85 9.70 2.24
C GLY A 161 1.27 11.03 2.74
N ASP A 162 1.91 12.15 2.40
CA ASP A 162 1.46 13.49 2.77
C ASP A 162 0.08 13.82 2.17
N VAL A 163 -0.16 13.43 0.91
CA VAL A 163 -1.48 13.58 0.26
C VAL A 163 -2.52 12.71 0.95
N HIS A 164 -2.19 11.46 1.30
CA HIS A 164 -3.11 10.60 2.04
C HIS A 164 -3.46 11.17 3.41
N ALA A 165 -2.48 11.71 4.14
CA ALA A 165 -2.71 12.39 5.41
C ALA A 165 -3.60 13.62 5.23
N PHE A 166 -3.34 14.46 4.22
CA PHE A 166 -4.18 15.61 3.92
C PHE A 166 -5.62 15.22 3.54
N VAL A 167 -5.80 14.16 2.76
CA VAL A 167 -7.14 13.64 2.43
C VAL A 167 -7.85 13.07 3.65
N ALA A 168 -7.12 12.40 4.56
CA ALA A 168 -7.64 11.93 5.83
C ALA A 168 -8.03 13.11 6.73
N ASP A 169 -7.24 14.17 6.79
CA ASP A 169 -7.60 15.41 7.48
C ASP A 169 -8.85 16.03 6.85
N LEU A 170 -8.99 16.05 5.53
CA LEU A 170 -10.20 16.52 4.86
C LEU A 170 -11.40 15.57 5.01
N SER A 171 -11.25 14.37 5.58
CA SER A 171 -12.36 13.43 5.73
C SER A 171 -13.48 13.97 6.63
N PHE A 172 -13.19 14.89 7.56
CA PHE A 172 -14.24 15.58 8.33
C PHE A 172 -15.20 16.38 7.43
N THR A 173 -14.77 16.76 6.23
CA THR A 173 -15.62 17.48 5.26
C THR A 173 -16.55 16.56 4.46
N LYS A 174 -16.30 15.25 4.43
CA LYS A 174 -17.14 14.28 3.70
C LYS A 174 -18.54 14.14 4.31
N ASP A 175 -18.65 14.30 5.63
CA ASP A 175 -19.92 14.18 6.35
C ASP A 175 -20.68 15.50 6.47
N ILE A 176 -20.15 16.60 5.91
CA ILE A 176 -20.88 17.86 5.82
C ILE A 176 -22.07 17.64 4.88
N PRO A 177 -23.32 17.81 5.35
CA PRO A 177 -24.49 17.56 4.52
C PRO A 177 -24.47 18.46 3.28
N LYS A 178 -24.53 17.87 2.08
CA LYS A 178 -24.70 18.58 0.78
C LYS A 178 -25.97 19.45 0.69
N LYS A 179 -26.75 19.57 1.77
CA LYS A 179 -27.95 20.42 1.86
C LYS A 179 -27.63 21.91 1.90
N VAL A 180 -26.43 22.28 2.32
CA VAL A 180 -25.93 23.64 2.08
C VAL A 180 -25.36 23.66 0.66
N GLY A 181 -25.98 24.44 -0.22
CA GLY A 181 -25.47 24.72 -1.58
C GLY A 181 -24.01 25.19 -1.58
N PRO A 182 -23.38 25.34 -2.75
CA PRO A 182 -21.97 25.71 -2.85
C PRO A 182 -21.67 26.95 -2.00
N LEU A 183 -20.57 26.92 -1.22
CA LEU A 183 -20.22 27.97 -0.26
C LEU A 183 -20.22 29.38 -0.90
N GLY A 184 -19.88 29.46 -2.19
CA GLY A 184 -19.93 30.71 -2.95
C GLY A 184 -21.33 31.33 -3.10
N GLU A 185 -22.40 30.53 -3.09
CA GLU A 185 -23.78 31.02 -3.11
C GLU A 185 -24.21 31.53 -1.72
N HIS A 186 -23.82 30.84 -0.64
CA HIS A 186 -24.09 31.31 0.72
C HIS A 186 -23.39 32.64 1.03
N VAL A 187 -22.15 32.81 0.56
CA VAL A 187 -21.43 34.08 0.71
C VAL A 187 -22.13 35.20 -0.05
N LYS A 188 -22.65 34.94 -1.27
CA LYS A 188 -23.43 35.92 -2.02
C LYS A 188 -24.75 36.26 -1.34
N SER A 189 -25.52 35.26 -0.90
CA SER A 189 -26.78 35.47 -0.18
C SER A 189 -26.58 36.20 1.15
N ALA A 190 -25.46 35.97 1.85
CA ALA A 190 -25.11 36.70 3.07
C ALA A 190 -24.79 38.18 2.80
N VAL A 191 -24.13 38.48 1.67
CA VAL A 191 -23.87 39.86 1.24
C VAL A 191 -25.18 40.56 0.85
N GLU A 192 -26.04 39.89 0.08
CA GLU A 192 -27.36 40.41 -0.31
C GLU A 192 -28.26 40.66 0.92
N LEU A 193 -28.26 39.76 1.91
CA LEU A 193 -28.95 39.96 3.19
C LEU A 193 -28.41 41.18 3.95
N ARG A 194 -27.09 41.37 3.96
CA ARG A 194 -26.47 42.53 4.61
C ARG A 194 -26.90 43.84 3.93
N GLU A 195 -27.00 43.86 2.62
CA GLU A 195 -27.51 45.01 1.86
C GLU A 195 -28.99 45.24 2.14
N SER A 196 -29.83 44.20 2.18
CA SER A 196 -31.26 44.33 2.50
C SER A 196 -31.50 44.80 3.93
N PHE A 197 -30.67 44.40 4.90
CA PHE A 197 -30.73 44.93 6.26
C PHE A 197 -30.35 46.41 6.33
N SER A 198 -29.42 46.84 5.47
CA SER A 198 -29.00 48.24 5.41
C SER A 198 -30.12 49.12 4.83
N THR A 199 -30.78 48.67 3.77
CA THR A 199 -31.95 49.38 3.20
C THR A 199 -33.14 49.39 4.15
N MET A 200 -33.38 48.31 4.89
CA MET A 200 -34.44 48.25 5.91
C MET A 200 -34.19 49.23 7.06
N LYS A 201 -32.95 49.35 7.54
CA LYS A 201 -32.59 50.35 8.56
C LYS A 201 -32.78 51.77 8.06
N GLU A 202 -32.46 52.03 6.79
CA GLU A 202 -32.69 53.33 6.18
C GLU A 202 -34.18 53.66 6.09
N LEU A 203 -35.01 52.72 5.63
CA LEU A 203 -36.47 52.87 5.63
C LEU A 203 -37.05 53.09 7.03
N GLN A 204 -36.54 52.37 8.03
CA GLN A 204 -36.95 52.56 9.43
C GLN A 204 -36.56 53.96 9.95
N ARG A 205 -35.39 54.47 9.55
CA ARG A 205 -34.98 55.85 9.84
C ARG A 205 -35.92 56.86 9.19
N HIS A 206 -36.30 56.65 7.93
CA HIS A 206 -37.27 57.48 7.20
C HIS A 206 -38.67 57.45 7.81
N LEU A 207 -39.13 56.31 8.32
CA LEU A 207 -40.42 56.20 9.01
C LEU A 207 -40.40 56.91 10.37
N ASN A 208 -39.31 56.78 11.13
CA ASN A 208 -39.14 57.46 12.41
C ASN A 208 -39.01 58.98 12.26
N THR A 209 -38.39 59.48 11.19
CA THR A 209 -38.34 60.93 10.90
C THR A 209 -39.70 61.45 10.43
N LYS A 210 -40.48 60.66 9.70
CA LYS A 210 -41.84 61.04 9.25
C LYS A 210 -42.89 60.98 10.35
N SER A 211 -42.72 60.10 11.34
CA SER A 211 -43.59 60.01 12.54
C SER A 211 -43.51 61.22 13.47
N ILE A 212 -42.49 62.07 13.34
CA ILE A 212 -42.32 63.28 14.17
C ILE A 212 -43.19 64.45 13.66
N ALA A 213 -43.80 64.34 12.47
CA ALA A 213 -44.59 65.42 11.86
C ALA A 213 -46.12 65.38 12.15
N ILE A 214 -46.62 64.41 12.92
CA ILE A 214 -48.06 64.31 13.23
C ILE A 214 -48.26 64.04 14.73
N THR A 215 -48.76 65.03 15.47
CA THR A 215 -48.84 65.06 16.93
C THR A 215 -50.20 64.56 17.49
N THR A 216 -50.14 63.74 18.58
CA THR A 216 -51.11 63.53 19.73
C THR A 216 -52.34 62.58 19.60
N PRO A 217 -52.86 61.93 20.69
CA PRO A 217 -52.29 60.92 21.63
C PRO A 217 -53.25 59.67 21.85
N PRO A 218 -53.12 58.90 22.95
CA PRO A 218 -52.41 57.64 23.09
C PRO A 218 -53.26 56.39 22.76
N ARG A 219 -52.67 55.41 22.06
CA ARG A 219 -53.11 54.01 22.12
C ARG A 219 -51.89 53.14 22.40
N GLN A 220 -51.95 52.44 23.53
CA GLN A 220 -50.97 51.45 23.96
C GLN A 220 -50.68 50.49 22.82
N SER A 221 -49.46 50.55 22.30
CA SER A 221 -48.99 49.70 21.22
C SER A 221 -48.62 48.34 21.81
N THR A 222 -49.36 47.31 21.41
CA THR A 222 -49.14 45.89 21.71
C THR A 222 -47.82 45.31 21.16
N TYR A 223 -46.93 46.15 20.60
CA TYR A 223 -45.64 45.72 20.07
C TYR A 223 -44.55 45.52 21.12
N GLU A 224 -44.60 46.19 22.28
CA GLU A 224 -43.61 45.98 23.34
C GLU A 224 -43.72 44.58 23.98
N THR A 225 -44.87 43.92 23.88
CA THR A 225 -45.06 42.57 24.42
C THR A 225 -44.37 41.49 23.59
N VAL A 226 -44.13 41.74 22.30
CA VAL A 226 -43.49 40.76 21.39
C VAL A 226 -41.96 40.85 21.48
N THR A 227 -41.40 42.06 21.54
CA THR A 227 -39.94 42.25 21.74
C THR A 227 -39.48 41.84 23.14
N SER A 228 -40.33 42.01 24.17
CA SER A 228 -40.05 41.56 25.54
C SER A 228 -40.04 40.03 25.71
N ARG A 229 -40.73 39.27 24.84
CA ARG A 229 -40.67 37.79 24.85
C ARG A 229 -39.38 37.23 24.26
N PHE A 230 -38.76 37.92 23.31
CA PHE A 230 -37.50 37.48 22.70
C PHE A 230 -36.25 37.96 23.45
N HIS A 231 -36.31 39.07 24.20
CA HIS A 231 -35.16 39.55 24.99
C HIS A 231 -34.98 38.88 26.36
N LYS A 232 -35.94 38.08 26.83
CA LYS A 232 -35.83 37.35 28.12
C LYS A 232 -35.46 35.87 28.02
N GLN A 233 -35.28 35.32 26.83
CA GLN A 233 -34.61 34.03 26.66
C GLN A 233 -33.11 34.26 26.44
N SER A 234 -32.43 34.61 27.53
CA SER A 234 -31.06 34.14 27.73
C SER A 234 -31.11 32.61 27.63
N MET A 235 -30.72 32.04 26.49
CA MET A 235 -30.32 30.63 26.44
C MET A 235 -29.05 30.46 27.28
N GLN A 236 -29.21 30.43 28.60
CA GLN A 236 -28.31 29.66 29.44
C GLN A 236 -28.72 28.21 29.24
N VAL A 237 -28.14 27.58 28.20
CA VAL A 237 -28.02 26.13 28.21
C VAL A 237 -27.02 25.82 29.34
N PRO A 238 -27.39 25.05 30.36
CA PRO A 238 -26.43 24.59 31.36
C PRO A 238 -25.33 23.81 30.63
N LEU A 239 -24.06 24.21 30.80
CA LEU A 239 -22.91 23.51 30.21
C LEU A 239 -22.89 22.01 30.58
N ASP A 240 -23.57 21.62 31.67
CA ASP A 240 -23.64 20.24 32.16
C ASP A 240 -24.38 19.29 31.21
N ASP A 241 -25.30 19.77 30.37
CA ASP A 241 -26.01 18.92 29.41
C ASP A 241 -25.19 18.61 28.14
N LEU A 242 -24.19 19.44 27.82
CA LEU A 242 -23.26 19.20 26.70
C LEU A 242 -22.15 18.20 27.07
N VAL A 243 -21.79 18.12 28.35
CA VAL A 243 -20.80 17.14 28.84
C VAL A 243 -21.39 15.72 28.85
N ARG A 244 -22.65 15.57 29.27
CA ARG A 244 -23.34 14.25 29.26
C ARG A 244 -23.58 13.69 27.87
N LEU A 245 -23.79 14.54 26.86
CA LEU A 245 -24.01 14.08 25.49
C LEU A 245 -22.71 13.56 24.83
N ASN A 246 -21.56 14.08 25.25
CA ASN A 246 -20.25 13.59 24.83
C ASN A 246 -19.86 12.26 25.51
N GLU A 247 -20.25 12.04 26.77
CA GLU A 247 -20.00 10.76 27.46
C GLU A 247 -20.84 9.61 26.88
N VAL A 248 -22.06 9.89 26.40
CA VAL A 248 -22.92 8.88 25.77
C VAL A 248 -22.47 8.53 24.34
N LEU A 249 -21.80 9.44 23.64
CA LEU A 249 -21.24 9.20 22.31
C LEU A 249 -19.85 8.53 22.33
N ALA A 250 -19.15 8.54 23.46
CA ALA A 250 -17.86 7.86 23.65
C ALA A 250 -17.98 6.37 24.04
N GLN A 251 -19.21 5.85 24.23
CA GLN A 251 -19.48 4.45 24.60
C GLN A 251 -20.22 3.65 23.50
N ARG A 252 -20.18 4.12 22.25
CA ARG A 252 -20.61 3.37 21.06
C ARG A 252 -19.48 3.31 20.05
#